data_AF-A0AAT9PFK1-F1
#
_entry.id   AF-A0AAT9PFK1-F1
#
_cell.length_a   1.000
_cell.length_b   1.000
_cell.length_c   1.000
_cell.angle_alpha   90.00
_cell.angle_beta   90.00
_cell.angle_gamma   90.00
#
_symmetry.space_group_name_H-M   'P 1'
#
loop_
_entity.id
_entity.type
_entity.pdbx_description
1 polymer ?
#
loop_
_entity_poly.entity_id
_entity_poly.type
_entity_poly.pdbx_seq_one_letter_code
_entity_poly.pdbx_strand_id
1 'polypeptide(L)'
;MLNIENITINIQQTPTQNVPDETLGSQSPVVVREELVNTLRIISEDPRFLGQQVLIPEDCEQYGFAEGTFDLPTLLHFLADMLE
;
A
#
# COMPACT_ATOMS: atom_id res chain seq x y z
N MET A 1 -19.07 -14.80 -3.18
CA MET A 1 -19.23 -13.37 -3.49
C MET A 1 -18.71 -12.61 -2.28
N LEU A 2 -17.62 -11.84 -2.44
CA LEU A 2 -17.03 -11.05 -1.37
C LEU A 2 -17.27 -9.58 -1.71
N ASN A 3 -18.06 -8.91 -0.86
CA ASN A 3 -18.42 -7.50 -0.98
C ASN A 3 -17.39 -6.71 -0.18
N ILE A 4 -16.54 -5.93 -0.84
CA ILE A 4 -15.52 -5.11 -0.19
C ILE A 4 -16.02 -3.66 -0.22
N GLU A 5 -16.43 -3.16 0.94
CA GLU A 5 -16.84 -1.77 1.14
C GLU A 5 -15.66 -0.98 1.74
N ASN A 6 -15.38 0.19 1.15
CA ASN A 6 -14.43 1.24 1.55
C ASN A 6 -13.35 0.86 2.58
N ILE A 7 -12.14 0.61 2.08
CA ILE A 7 -10.94 0.47 2.90
C ILE A 7 -10.33 1.87 3.10
N THR A 8 -10.56 2.47 4.28
CA THR A 8 -9.84 3.68 4.71
C THR A 8 -8.61 3.27 5.50
N ILE A 9 -7.42 3.45 4.92
CA ILE A 9 -6.15 3.16 5.59
C ILE A 9 -5.80 4.35 6.49
N ASN A 10 -5.88 4.16 7.80
CA ASN A 10 -5.55 5.18 8.79
C ASN A 10 -4.10 5.02 9.26
N ILE A 11 -3.18 5.78 8.66
CA ILE A 11 -1.77 5.83 9.08
C ILE A 11 -1.65 6.76 10.28
N GLN A 12 -1.74 6.20 11.48
CA GLN A 12 -1.45 6.92 12.73
C GLN A 12 0.06 7.22 12.79
N GLN A 13 0.41 8.50 12.67
CA GLN A 13 1.72 9.00 13.07
C GLN A 13 1.78 9.00 14.60
N THR A 14 2.59 8.13 15.20
CA THR A 14 2.78 8.11 16.67
C THR A 14 3.86 9.11 17.09
N PRO A 15 3.57 10.10 17.95
CA PRO A 15 4.58 10.73 18.79
C PRO A 15 4.90 9.82 19.98
N THR A 16 6.20 9.66 20.24
CA THR A 16 6.81 8.93 21.35
C THR A 16 6.22 9.29 22.72
N GLN A 17 5.71 8.31 23.48
CA GLN A 17 5.90 8.17 24.94
C GLN A 17 5.23 6.91 25.54
N ASN A 18 6.08 6.02 26.08
CA ASN A 18 5.91 5.06 27.20
C ASN A 18 4.60 4.24 27.35
N VAL A 19 4.64 2.98 26.91
CA VAL A 19 3.76 1.90 27.41
C VAL A 19 4.60 0.62 27.58
N PRO A 20 4.56 -0.09 28.72
CA PRO A 20 5.40 -1.26 28.97
C PRO A 20 4.87 -2.52 28.29
N ASP A 21 5.79 -3.21 27.61
CA ASP A 21 5.95 -4.66 27.44
C ASP A 21 4.69 -5.54 27.33
N GLU A 22 4.29 -5.88 26.10
CA GLU A 22 3.98 -7.27 25.74
C GLU A 22 4.11 -7.49 24.21
N THR A 23 5.21 -8.14 23.83
CA THR A 23 5.37 -9.02 22.65
C THR A 23 4.98 -8.48 21.25
N LEU A 24 5.85 -7.66 20.66
CA LEU A 24 6.06 -7.63 19.20
C LEU A 24 7.55 -7.86 18.94
N GLY A 25 7.97 -9.11 19.15
CA GLY A 25 9.34 -9.54 18.95
C GLY A 25 9.73 -9.47 17.48
N SER A 26 10.57 -8.48 17.16
CA SER A 26 11.72 -8.66 16.27
C SER A 26 11.47 -9.33 14.92
N GLN A 27 10.56 -8.80 14.10
CA GLN A 27 10.65 -9.03 12.66
C GLN A 27 11.60 -7.98 12.07
N SER A 28 12.70 -8.45 11.47
CA SER A 28 13.66 -7.58 10.79
C SER A 28 12.93 -6.73 9.74
N PRO A 29 13.18 -5.41 9.65
CA PRO A 29 12.49 -4.52 8.71
C PRO A 29 12.64 -4.93 7.24
N VAL A 30 13.65 -5.75 6.93
CA VAL A 30 13.90 -6.30 5.59
C VAL A 30 12.85 -7.32 5.17
N VAL A 31 12.39 -8.18 6.09
CA VAL A 31 11.45 -9.28 5.78
C VAL A 31 10.05 -8.73 5.47
N VAL A 32 9.66 -7.66 6.15
CA VAL A 32 8.36 -6.99 5.94
C VAL A 32 8.30 -6.32 4.56
N ARG A 33 9.44 -5.83 4.07
CA ARG A 33 9.53 -5.16 2.76
C ARG A 33 9.33 -6.16 1.61
N GLU A 34 9.98 -7.32 1.66
CA GLU A 34 9.79 -8.38 0.64
C GLU A 34 8.36 -8.91 0.62
N GLU A 35 7.74 -9.10 1.78
CA GLU A 35 6.36 -9.57 1.87
C GLU A 35 5.37 -8.55 1.27
N LEU A 36 5.60 -7.26 1.52
CA LEU A 36 4.81 -6.18 0.92
C LEU A 36 4.97 -6.12 -0.60
N VAL A 37 6.21 -6.15 -1.10
CA VAL A 37 6.51 -6.13 -2.55
C VAL A 37 5.84 -7.31 -3.25
N ASN A 38 5.97 -8.52 -2.70
CA ASN A 38 5.34 -9.71 -3.25
C ASN A 38 3.81 -9.61 -3.23
N THR A 39 3.23 -9.09 -2.15
CA THR A 39 1.78 -8.91 -2.06
C THR A 39 1.27 -7.93 -3.12
N LEU A 40 1.93 -6.78 -3.29
CA LEU A 40 1.58 -5.80 -4.32
C LEU A 40 1.67 -6.41 -5.73
N ARG A 41 2.71 -7.19 -6.00
CA ARG A 41 2.88 -7.86 -7.30
C ARG A 41 1.79 -8.91 -7.55
N ILE A 42 1.45 -9.74 -6.55
CA ILE A 42 0.36 -10.72 -6.65
C ILE A 42 -0.98 -10.03 -6.92
N ILE A 43 -1.28 -8.93 -6.22
CA ILE A 43 -2.53 -8.20 -6.43
C ILE A 43 -2.56 -7.53 -7.81
N SER A 44 -1.40 -7.04 -8.30
CA SER A 44 -1.30 -6.42 -9.62
C SER A 44 -1.64 -7.38 -10.77
N GLU A 45 -1.40 -8.69 -10.59
CA GLU A 45 -1.68 -9.71 -11.60
C GLU A 45 -3.09 -10.30 -11.49
N ASP A 46 -3.84 -9.93 -10.45
CA ASP A 46 -5.15 -10.53 -10.21
C ASP A 46 -6.20 -9.98 -11.20
N PRO A 47 -6.84 -10.87 -11.98
CA PRO A 47 -7.75 -10.49 -13.06
C PRO A 47 -8.98 -9.72 -12.58
N ARG A 48 -9.31 -9.77 -11.27
CA ARG A 48 -10.42 -9.02 -10.67
C ARG A 48 -10.20 -7.51 -10.69
N PHE A 49 -8.94 -7.07 -10.81
CA PHE A 49 -8.57 -5.65 -10.84
C PHE A 49 -8.34 -5.11 -12.25
N LEU A 50 -8.47 -5.95 -13.29
CA LEU A 50 -8.36 -5.51 -14.68
C LEU A 50 -9.41 -4.42 -14.99
N GLY A 51 -8.93 -3.30 -15.53
CA GLY A 51 -9.78 -2.16 -15.88
C GLY A 51 -10.26 -1.33 -14.69
N GLN A 52 -9.84 -1.66 -13.46
CA GLN A 52 -10.05 -0.77 -12.31
C GLN A 52 -9.09 0.41 -12.39
N GLN A 53 -9.60 1.58 -12.03
CA GLN A 53 -8.83 2.82 -12.08
C GLN A 53 -8.81 3.48 -10.70
N VAL A 54 -7.68 4.11 -10.39
CA VAL A 54 -7.49 4.97 -9.23
C VAL A 54 -7.41 6.41 -9.70
N LEU A 55 -8.21 7.28 -9.10
CA LEU A 55 -8.11 8.71 -9.28
C LEU A 55 -7.21 9.27 -8.18
N ILE A 56 -6.10 9.88 -8.58
CA ILE A 56 -5.25 10.67 -7.71
C ILE A 56 -5.70 12.13 -7.86
N PRO A 57 -6.24 12.74 -6.80
CA PRO A 57 -6.70 14.12 -6.83
C PRO A 57 -5.52 15.10 -6.89
N GLU A 58 -5.84 16.37 -7.15
CA GLU A 58 -4.91 17.49 -7.01
C GLU A 58 -4.27 17.51 -5.61
N ASP A 59 -3.13 18.20 -5.47
CA ASP A 59 -2.37 18.38 -4.22
C ASP A 59 -1.77 17.10 -3.59
N CYS A 60 -1.66 16.02 -4.36
CA CYS A 60 -0.98 14.79 -3.94
C CYS A 60 0.52 14.74 -4.26
N GLU A 61 1.05 15.77 -4.93
CA GLU A 61 2.47 15.88 -5.34
C GLU A 61 3.43 15.83 -4.14
N GLN A 62 3.02 16.38 -3.00
CA GLN A 62 3.79 16.34 -1.75
C GLN A 62 4.05 14.91 -1.24
N TYR A 63 3.22 13.95 -1.65
CA TYR A 63 3.36 12.52 -1.34
C TYR A 63 4.07 11.74 -2.46
N GLY A 64 4.52 12.43 -3.51
CA GLY A 64 5.20 11.82 -4.66
C GLY A 64 4.28 11.28 -5.74
N PHE A 65 2.99 11.62 -5.71
CA PHE A 65 2.03 11.17 -6.72
C PHE A 65 1.68 12.29 -7.71
N ALA A 66 1.63 11.96 -8.99
CA ALA A 66 1.10 12.85 -10.02
C ALA A 66 -0.43 12.79 -10.03
N GLU A 67 -1.08 13.93 -10.23
CA GLU A 67 -2.52 14.01 -10.44
C GLU A 67 -2.95 13.21 -11.68
N GLY A 68 -4.07 12.53 -11.61
CA GLY A 68 -4.69 11.89 -12.78
C GLY A 68 -5.40 10.58 -12.46
N THR A 69 -5.81 9.89 -13.53
CA THR A 69 -6.41 8.56 -13.44
C THR A 69 -5.42 7.50 -13.91
N PHE A 70 -5.19 6.50 -13.07
CA PHE A 70 -4.21 5.45 -13.31
C PHE A 70 -4.89 4.09 -13.29
N ASP A 71 -4.43 3.19 -14.17
CA ASP A 71 -4.81 1.78 -14.10
C ASP A 71 -4.24 1.16 -12.81
N LEU A 72 -5.12 0.59 -11.99
CA LEU A 72 -4.77 0.08 -10.67
C LEU A 72 -3.72 -1.04 -10.73
N PRO A 73 -3.87 -2.08 -11.58
CA PRO A 73 -2.84 -3.10 -11.78
C PRO A 73 -1.46 -2.51 -12.08
N THR A 74 -1.39 -1.58 -13.04
CA THR A 74 -0.15 -0.93 -13.45
C THR A 74 0.48 -0.13 -12.30
N LEU A 75 -0.33 0.61 -11.54
CA LEU A 75 0.13 1.38 -10.38
C LEU A 75 0.68 0.46 -9.28
N LEU A 76 -0.01 -0.63 -8.95
CA LEU A 76 0.45 -1.58 -7.93
C LEU A 76 1.76 -2.26 -8.31
N HIS A 77 1.93 -2.61 -9.59
CA HIS A 77 3.17 -3.18 -10.10
C HIS A 77 4.33 -2.18 -9.99
N PHE A 78 4.10 -0.92 -10.39
CA PHE A 78 5.07 0.15 -10.26
C PHE A 78 5.49 0.41 -8.81
N LEU A 79 4.53 0.40 -7.88
CA LEU A 79 4.83 0.55 -6.45
C LEU A 79 5.65 -0.62 -5.90
N ALA A 80 5.39 -1.85 -6.37
CA ALA A 80 6.20 -3.01 -6.01
C ALA A 80 7.66 -2.84 -6.50
N ASP A 81 7.85 -2.42 -7.76
CA ASP A 81 9.19 -2.21 -8.33
C ASP A 81 9.96 -1.06 -7.65
N MET A 82 9.27 0.00 -7.20
CA MET A 82 9.90 1.07 -6.40
C MET A 82 10.32 0.63 -5.01
N LEU A 83 9.62 -0.35 -4.45
CA LEU A 83 9.85 -0.87 -3.10
C LEU A 83 10.79 -2.07 -3.08
N GLU A 84 11.25 -2.58 -4.20
CA GLU A 84 12.36 -3.55 -4.30
C GLU A 84 13.71 -2.89 -3.93
#